data_AF-A0A7V7E971-F1
#
_entry.id   AF-A0A7V7E971-F1
#
_cell.length_a   1.000
_cell.length_b   1.000
_cell.length_c   1.000
_cell.angle_alpha   90.00
_cell.angle_beta   90.00
_cell.angle_gamma   90.00
#
_symmetry.space_group_name_H-M   'P 1'
#
loop_
_entity.id
_entity.type
_entity.pdbx_description
1 polymer ?
#
loop_
_entity_poly.entity_id
_entity_poly.type
_entity_poly.pdbx_seq_one_letter_code
_entity_poly.pdbx_strand_id
1 'polypeptide(L)'
;MARKAADLNTLLRLRSWTVDECRRELGILVAREEELILFGEELDRQLIREQVVAAADPLNAGMMYSVFAQYHRLRREELMRKLALLREEIAEAREKLNDAYREQKVMEEVQKHRQRNEDQEEARREQAVFDEIGQTQFRQRLQP
;
A
#
# COMPACT_ATOMS: atom_id res chain seq x y z
N MET A 1 11.27 32.35 -4.50
CA MET A 1 10.19 31.41 -4.15
C MET A 1 10.20 30.12 -4.97
N ALA A 2 10.63 30.14 -6.25
CA ALA A 2 10.72 28.96 -7.13
C ALA A 2 11.52 27.76 -6.55
N ARG A 3 12.68 28.00 -5.90
CA ARG A 3 13.48 26.92 -5.30
C ARG A 3 12.73 26.14 -4.21
N LYS A 4 11.95 26.82 -3.37
CA LYS A 4 11.10 26.19 -2.33
C LYS A 4 9.89 25.46 -2.93
N ALA A 5 9.44 25.82 -4.14
CA ALA A 5 8.34 25.12 -4.84
C ALA A 5 8.84 23.82 -5.48
N ALA A 6 9.99 23.88 -6.15
CA ALA A 6 10.65 22.71 -6.71
C ALA A 6 10.98 21.66 -5.64
N ASP A 7 11.39 22.11 -4.46
CA ASP A 7 11.70 21.26 -3.30
C ASP A 7 10.46 20.49 -2.79
N LEU A 8 9.30 21.14 -2.69
CA LEU A 8 8.06 20.51 -2.24
C LEU A 8 7.53 19.47 -3.24
N ASN A 9 7.60 19.74 -4.54
CA ASN A 9 7.21 18.77 -5.58
C ASN A 9 8.10 17.53 -5.57
N THR A 10 9.40 17.71 -5.30
CA THR A 10 10.34 16.59 -5.12
C THR A 10 9.96 15.74 -3.91
N LEU A 11 9.62 16.38 -2.77
CA LEU A 11 9.17 15.69 -1.57
C LEU A 11 7.86 14.91 -1.78
N LEU A 12 6.89 15.49 -2.49
CA LEU A 12 5.65 14.80 -2.85
C LEU A 12 5.90 13.55 -3.71
N ARG A 13 6.79 13.67 -4.69
CA ARG A 13 7.18 12.53 -5.52
C ARG A 13 7.87 11.45 -4.70
N LEU A 14 8.77 11.83 -3.79
CA LEU A 14 9.42 10.90 -2.88
C LEU A 14 8.39 10.16 -2.02
N ARG A 15 7.41 10.86 -1.44
CA ARG A 15 6.35 10.24 -0.63
C ARG A 15 5.45 9.30 -1.43
N SER A 16 5.08 9.68 -2.66
CA SER A 16 4.34 8.78 -3.56
C SER A 16 5.14 7.50 -3.84
N TRP A 17 6.45 7.63 -4.07
CA TRP A 17 7.32 6.48 -4.25
C TRP A 17 7.39 5.60 -3.00
N THR A 18 7.47 6.20 -1.81
CA THR A 18 7.41 5.47 -0.53
C THR A 18 6.12 4.66 -0.40
N VAL A 19 4.96 5.25 -0.74
CA VAL A 19 3.67 4.53 -0.72
C VAL A 19 3.68 3.35 -1.70
N ASP A 20 4.21 3.55 -2.91
CA ASP A 20 4.29 2.48 -3.91
C ASP A 20 5.25 1.37 -3.48
N GLU A 21 6.32 1.68 -2.77
CA GLU A 21 7.22 0.68 -2.19
C GLU A 21 6.52 -0.13 -1.10
N CYS A 22 5.85 0.53 -0.15
CA CYS A 22 5.09 -0.17 0.89
C CYS A 22 3.98 -1.06 0.31
N ARG A 23 3.31 -0.62 -0.76
CA ARG A 23 2.33 -1.44 -1.49
C ARG A 23 2.98 -2.68 -2.09
N ARG A 24 4.16 -2.52 -2.72
CA ARG A 24 4.89 -3.64 -3.32
C ARG A 24 5.31 -4.65 -2.26
N GLU A 25 5.88 -4.19 -1.16
CA GLU A 25 6.28 -5.03 -0.02
C GLU A 25 5.09 -5.81 0.53
N LEU A 26 3.96 -5.14 0.79
CA LEU A 26 2.73 -5.79 1.23
C LEU A 26 2.23 -6.83 0.22
N GLY A 27 2.28 -6.50 -1.08
CA GLY A 27 1.88 -7.42 -2.15
C GLY A 27 2.72 -8.70 -2.18
N ILE A 28 4.03 -8.59 -1.97
CA ILE A 28 4.94 -9.75 -1.89
C ILE A 28 4.55 -10.65 -0.71
N LEU A 29 4.28 -10.07 0.46
CA LEU A 29 3.89 -10.83 1.64
C LEU A 29 2.55 -11.55 1.46
N VAL A 30 1.55 -10.86 0.88
CA VAL A 30 0.22 -11.44 0.61
C VAL A 30 0.32 -12.57 -0.42
N ALA A 31 1.10 -12.40 -1.49
CA ALA A 31 1.33 -13.47 -2.47
C ALA A 31 1.97 -14.70 -1.81
N ARG A 32 2.94 -14.49 -0.92
CA ARG A 32 3.57 -15.58 -0.15
C ARG A 32 2.58 -16.27 0.79
N GLU A 33 1.64 -15.54 1.38
CA GLU A 33 0.58 -16.13 2.21
C GLU A 33 -0.31 -17.05 1.38
N GLU A 34 -0.71 -16.60 0.19
CA GLU A 34 -1.51 -17.38 -0.75
C GLU A 34 -0.78 -18.67 -1.16
N GLU A 35 0.51 -18.60 -1.49
CA GLU A 35 1.34 -19.78 -1.79
C GLU A 35 1.33 -20.80 -0.64
N LEU A 36 1.45 -20.34 0.61
CA LEU A 36 1.41 -21.22 1.79
C LEU A 36 0.03 -21.83 2.02
N ILE A 37 -1.05 -21.09 1.74
CA ILE A 37 -2.42 -21.59 1.82
C ILE A 37 -2.62 -22.71 0.79
N LEU A 38 -2.27 -22.47 -0.48
CA LEU A 38 -2.36 -23.44 -1.56
C LEU A 38 -1.52 -24.70 -1.28
N PHE A 39 -0.33 -24.53 -0.71
CA PHE A 39 0.50 -25.65 -0.26
C PHE A 39 -0.20 -26.48 0.82
N GLY A 40 -0.89 -25.83 1.77
CA GLY A 40 -1.70 -26.50 2.78
C GLY A 40 -2.86 -27.31 2.19
N GLU A 41 -3.55 -26.77 1.20
CA GLU A 41 -4.63 -27.47 0.50
C GLU A 41 -4.13 -28.69 -0.29
N GLU A 42 -2.94 -28.60 -0.89
CA GLU A 42 -2.30 -29.74 -1.54
C GLU A 42 -1.91 -30.82 -0.52
N LEU A 43 -1.35 -30.44 0.63
CA LEU A 43 -1.06 -31.40 1.72
C LEU A 43 -2.33 -32.13 2.17
N ASP A 44 -3.42 -31.39 2.40
CA ASP A 44 -4.70 -31.98 2.84
C ASP A 44 -5.26 -32.93 1.74
N ARG A 45 -5.10 -32.59 0.46
CA ARG A 45 -5.46 -33.49 -0.66
C ARG A 45 -4.57 -34.73 -0.75
N GLN A 46 -3.29 -34.63 -0.38
CA GLN A 46 -2.40 -35.79 -0.29
C GLN A 46 -2.80 -36.72 0.85
N LEU A 47 -3.18 -36.18 2.01
CA LEU A 47 -3.67 -36.97 3.14
C LEU A 47 -4.88 -37.81 2.78
N ILE A 48 -5.87 -37.22 2.09
CA ILE A 48 -7.08 -37.93 1.67
C ILE A 48 -6.73 -39.06 0.70
N ARG A 49 -5.83 -38.81 -0.26
CA ARG A 49 -5.36 -39.85 -1.19
C ARG A 49 -4.73 -41.02 -0.44
N GLU A 50 -3.85 -40.74 0.52
CA GLU A 50 -3.21 -41.82 1.28
C GLU A 50 -4.14 -42.55 2.24
N GLN A 51 -5.18 -41.89 2.74
CA GLN A 51 -6.26 -42.59 3.47
C GLN A 51 -6.96 -43.61 2.59
N VAL A 52 -7.27 -43.25 1.34
CA VAL A 52 -7.94 -44.17 0.40
C VAL A 52 -7.03 -45.35 0.06
N VAL A 53 -5.73 -45.10 -0.20
CA VAL A 53 -4.75 -46.16 -0.49
C VAL A 53 -4.58 -47.10 0.71
N ALA A 54 -4.44 -46.54 1.91
CA ALA A 54 -4.31 -47.30 3.15
C ALA A 54 -5.56 -48.17 3.44
N ALA A 55 -6.76 -47.65 3.15
CA ALA A 55 -8.01 -48.39 3.30
C ALA A 55 -8.17 -49.51 2.27
N ALA A 56 -7.64 -49.32 1.06
CA ALA A 56 -7.70 -50.32 -0.02
C ALA A 56 -6.73 -51.50 0.21
N ASP A 57 -5.59 -51.28 0.86
CA ASP A 57 -4.64 -52.33 1.26
C ASP A 57 -4.25 -52.21 2.75
N PRO A 58 -5.12 -52.70 3.67
CA PRO A 58 -4.88 -52.57 5.10
C PRO A 58 -3.64 -53.31 5.61
N LEU A 59 -3.26 -54.41 4.96
CA LEU A 59 -2.18 -55.28 5.41
C LEU A 59 -0.79 -54.75 5.02
N ASN A 60 -0.66 -53.97 3.94
CA ASN A 60 0.61 -53.33 3.59
C ASN A 60 0.56 -51.81 3.78
N ALA A 61 -0.20 -51.10 2.94
CA ALA A 61 -0.27 -49.64 2.95
C ALA A 61 -0.88 -49.10 4.25
N GLY A 62 -1.87 -49.79 4.81
CA GLY A 62 -2.48 -49.47 6.10
C GLY A 62 -1.48 -49.42 7.26
N MET A 63 -0.50 -50.33 7.28
CA MET A 63 0.53 -50.33 8.33
C MET A 63 1.44 -49.08 8.24
N MET A 64 1.78 -48.64 7.02
CA MET A 64 2.65 -47.48 6.79
C MET A 64 1.95 -46.14 6.97
N TYR A 65 0.61 -46.12 6.86
CA TYR A 65 -0.19 -44.91 6.95
C TYR A 65 0.01 -44.13 8.26
N SER A 66 0.24 -44.83 9.38
CA SER A 66 0.46 -44.20 10.69
C SER A 66 1.67 -43.24 10.69
N VAL A 67 2.76 -43.63 10.02
CA VAL A 67 3.97 -42.81 9.88
C VAL A 67 3.70 -41.62 8.97
N PHE A 68 3.02 -41.84 7.85
CA PHE A 68 2.62 -40.77 6.94
C PHE A 68 1.73 -39.73 7.64
N ALA A 69 0.73 -40.17 8.40
CA ALA A 69 -0.19 -39.29 9.12
C ALA A 69 0.53 -38.45 10.18
N GLN A 70 1.50 -39.03 10.89
CA GLN A 70 2.34 -38.27 11.83
C GLN A 70 3.18 -37.21 11.12
N TYR A 71 3.82 -37.57 10.00
CA TYR A 71 4.58 -36.62 9.19
C TYR A 71 3.69 -35.49 8.65
N HIS A 72 2.51 -35.81 8.12
CA HIS A 72 1.53 -34.83 7.66
C HIS A 72 1.14 -33.86 8.78
N ARG A 73 0.84 -34.36 9.99
CA ARG A 73 0.51 -33.53 11.16
C ARG A 73 1.63 -32.54 11.48
N LEU A 74 2.86 -33.02 11.58
CA LEU A 74 4.02 -32.18 11.87
C LEU A 74 4.22 -31.09 10.80
N ARG A 75 4.03 -31.44 9.54
CA ARG A 75 4.13 -30.48 8.43
C ARG A 75 3.02 -29.44 8.48
N ARG A 76 1.80 -29.83 8.85
CA ARG A 76 0.66 -28.91 9.01
C ARG A 76 0.90 -27.95 10.17
N GLU A 77 1.41 -28.43 11.31
CA GLU A 77 1.79 -27.60 12.46
C GLU A 77 2.90 -26.60 12.12
N GLU A 78 3.91 -27.01 11.35
CA GLU A 78 4.94 -26.11 10.84
C GLU A 78 4.36 -25.05 9.90
N LEU A 79 3.49 -25.44 8.97
CA LEU A 79 2.82 -24.52 8.05
C LEU A 79 1.96 -23.49 8.79
N MET A 80 1.19 -23.92 9.78
CA MET A 80 0.36 -23.03 10.59
C MET A 80 1.18 -22.00 11.37
N ARG A 81 2.33 -22.41 11.93
CA ARG A 81 3.27 -21.47 12.58
C ARG A 81 3.83 -20.45 11.59
N LYS A 82 4.23 -20.88 10.38
CA LYS A 82 4.72 -19.98 9.33
C LYS A 82 3.65 -18.99 8.89
N LEU A 83 2.42 -19.45 8.70
CA LEU A 83 1.29 -18.59 8.35
C LEU A 83 0.98 -17.57 9.45
N ALA A 84 1.05 -17.97 10.72
CA ALA A 84 0.84 -17.05 11.85
C ALA A 84 1.87 -15.91 11.84
N LEU A 85 3.16 -16.24 11.74
CA LEU A 85 4.24 -15.25 11.66
C LEU A 85 4.10 -14.34 10.43
N LEU A 86 3.81 -14.91 9.26
CA LEU A 86 3.64 -14.13 8.04
C LEU A 86 2.44 -13.17 8.13
N ARG A 87 1.36 -13.57 8.83
CA ARG A 87 0.20 -12.69 9.06
C ARG A 87 0.52 -11.52 9.98
N GLU A 88 1.38 -11.71 10.97
CA GLU A 88 1.91 -10.63 11.80
C GLU A 88 2.73 -9.66 10.93
N GLU A 89 3.63 -10.17 10.08
CA GLU A 89 4.40 -9.36 9.12
C GLU A 89 3.48 -8.57 8.16
N ILE A 90 2.41 -9.20 7.66
CA ILE A 90 1.41 -8.54 6.81
C ILE A 90 0.69 -7.42 7.57
N ALA A 91 0.33 -7.64 8.84
CA ALA A 91 -0.31 -6.62 9.66
C ALA A 91 0.62 -5.42 9.86
N GLU A 92 1.90 -5.65 10.16
CA GLU A 92 2.91 -4.59 10.27
C GLU A 92 3.11 -3.84 8.94
N ALA A 93 3.18 -4.55 7.81
CA ALA A 93 3.31 -3.94 6.49
C ALA A 93 2.08 -3.07 6.13
N ARG A 94 0.88 -3.48 6.53
CA ARG A 94 -0.35 -2.67 6.37
C ARG A 94 -0.28 -1.39 7.19
N GLU A 95 0.19 -1.45 8.43
CA GLU A 95 0.36 -0.25 9.25
C GLU A 95 1.40 0.70 8.65
N LYS A 96 2.54 0.20 8.17
CA LYS A 96 3.53 1.01 7.45
C LYS A 96 2.96 1.69 6.22
N LEU A 97 2.15 0.97 5.44
CA LEU A 97 1.45 1.54 4.28
C LEU A 97 0.46 2.63 4.71
N ASN A 98 -0.31 2.41 5.78
CA ASN A 98 -1.24 3.39 6.33
C ASN A 98 -0.52 4.66 6.81
N ASP A 99 0.62 4.52 7.49
CA ASP A 99 1.48 5.62 7.90
C ASP A 99 1.99 6.41 6.68
N ALA A 100 2.51 5.72 5.66
CA ALA A 100 2.99 6.35 4.43
C ALA A 100 1.90 7.16 3.71
N TYR A 101 0.66 6.65 3.68
CA TYR A 101 -0.48 7.40 3.15
C TYR A 101 -0.81 8.65 3.96
N ARG A 102 -0.80 8.55 5.30
CA ARG A 102 -1.05 9.71 6.17
C ARG A 102 0.00 10.79 5.92
N GLU A 103 1.26 10.43 5.82
CA GLU A 103 2.35 11.37 5.50
C GLU A 103 2.22 11.99 4.11
N GLN A 104 1.89 11.19 3.10
CA GLN A 104 1.61 11.70 1.75
C GLN A 104 0.47 12.73 1.80
N LYS A 105 -0.60 12.42 2.54
CA LYS A 105 -1.77 13.29 2.62
C LYS A 105 -1.47 14.65 3.24
N VAL A 106 -0.69 14.66 4.32
CA VAL A 106 -0.23 15.89 4.96
C VAL A 106 0.52 16.76 3.95
N MET A 107 1.41 16.17 3.15
CA MET A 107 2.16 16.94 2.14
C MET A 107 1.27 17.48 1.02
N GLU A 108 0.28 16.71 0.57
CA GLU A 108 -0.71 17.20 -0.41
C GLU A 108 -1.50 18.40 0.12
N GLU A 109 -1.88 18.38 1.40
CA GLU A 109 -2.60 19.49 2.03
C GLU A 109 -1.74 20.75 2.14
N VAL A 110 -0.47 20.59 2.53
CA VAL A 110 0.51 21.69 2.54
C VAL A 110 0.65 22.30 1.14
N GLN A 111 0.74 21.48 0.08
CA GLN A 111 0.80 21.95 -1.30
C GLN A 111 -0.46 22.70 -1.71
N LYS A 112 -1.64 22.16 -1.39
CA LYS A 112 -2.93 22.82 -1.69
C LYS A 112 -3.06 24.16 -1.00
N HIS A 113 -2.67 24.26 0.27
CA HIS A 113 -2.68 25.52 1.01
C HIS A 113 -1.75 26.55 0.36
N ARG A 114 -0.56 26.12 -0.05
CA ARG A 114 0.38 26.98 -0.74
C ARG A 114 -0.16 27.49 -2.08
N GLN A 115 -0.72 26.61 -2.90
CA GLN A 115 -1.30 26.99 -4.18
C GLN A 115 -2.40 28.03 -3.99
N ARG A 116 -3.32 27.82 -3.04
CA ARG A 116 -4.38 28.78 -2.71
C ARG A 116 -3.83 30.15 -2.32
N ASN A 117 -2.74 30.20 -1.57
CA ASN A 117 -2.11 31.47 -1.19
C ASN A 117 -1.46 32.15 -2.39
N GLU A 118 -0.80 31.39 -3.27
CA GLU A 118 -0.21 31.92 -4.51
C GLU A 118 -1.30 32.47 -5.44
N ASP A 119 -2.40 31.74 -5.62
CA ASP A 119 -3.56 32.17 -6.42
C ASP A 119 -4.22 33.45 -5.85
N GLN A 120 -4.36 33.55 -4.52
CA GLN A 120 -4.91 34.74 -3.87
C GLN A 120 -4.02 35.96 -4.04
N GLU A 121 -2.70 35.80 -3.94
CA GLU A 121 -1.74 36.87 -4.15
C GLU A 121 -1.72 37.33 -5.61
N GLU A 122 -1.84 36.41 -6.57
CA GLU A 122 -1.96 36.74 -8.00
C GLU A 122 -3.26 37.51 -8.28
N ALA A 123 -4.40 37.02 -7.79
CA ALA A 123 -5.69 37.71 -7.93
C ALA A 123 -5.68 39.12 -7.30
N ARG A 124 -5.01 39.30 -6.16
CA ARG A 124 -4.82 40.63 -5.55
C ARG A 124 -4.00 41.56 -6.43
N ARG A 125 -2.93 41.07 -7.05
CA ARG A 125 -2.09 41.86 -7.97
C ARG A 125 -2.87 42.23 -9.23
N GLU A 126 -3.58 41.28 -9.83
CA GLU A 126 -4.43 41.53 -11.00
C GLU A 126 -5.49 42.58 -10.70
N GLN A 127 -6.17 42.47 -9.56
CA GLN A 127 -7.17 43.46 -9.14
C GLN A 127 -6.56 44.85 -8.99
N ALA A 128 -5.39 44.97 -8.35
CA ALA A 128 -4.70 46.26 -8.21
C ALA A 128 -4.35 46.89 -9.56
N VAL A 129 -3.92 46.08 -10.54
CA VAL A 129 -3.65 46.54 -11.91
C VAL A 129 -4.92 47.01 -12.60
N PHE A 130 -6.03 46.26 -12.49
CA PHE A 130 -7.31 46.68 -13.07
C PHE A 130 -7.84 47.98 -12.44
N ASP A 131 -7.69 48.14 -11.13
CA ASP A 131 -8.07 49.36 -10.42
C ASP A 131 -7.24 50.57 -10.90
N GLU A 132 -5.92 50.39 -11.09
CA GLU A 132 -5.04 51.44 -11.62
C GLU A 132 -5.43 51.86 -13.05
N ILE A 133 -5.71 50.88 -13.93
CA ILE A 133 -6.19 51.15 -15.29
C ILE A 133 -7.52 51.90 -15.25
N GLY A 134 -8.46 51.46 -14.41
CA GLY A 134 -9.77 52.10 -14.24
C GLY A 134 -9.65 53.55 -13.78
N GLN A 135 -8.81 53.82 -12.78
CA GLN A 135 -8.54 55.17 -12.30
C GLN A 135 -7.89 56.06 -13.36
N THR A 136 -6.98 55.49 -14.16
CA THR A 136 -6.28 56.23 -15.22
C THR A 136 -7.24 56.60 -16.35
N GLN A 137 -8.08 55.67 -16.80
CA GLN A 137 -9.11 55.94 -17.80
C GLN A 137 -10.14 56.97 -17.30
N PHE A 138 -10.56 56.87 -16.04
CA PHE A 138 -11.47 57.84 -15.44
C PHE A 138 -10.85 59.24 -15.39
N ARG A 139 -9.58 59.37 -15.00
CA ARG A 139 -8.84 60.64 -15.03
C ARG A 139 -8.73 61.23 -16.42
N GLN A 140 -8.47 60.41 -17.44
CA GLN A 140 -8.40 60.86 -18.84
C GLN A 140 -9.75 61.40 -19.35
N ARG A 141 -10.88 60.83 -18.92
CA ARG A 141 -12.22 61.32 -19.30
C ARG A 141 -12.60 62.65 -18.63
N LEU A 142 -11.99 62.98 -17.49
CA LEU A 142 -12.25 64.21 -16.74
C LEU A 142 -11.37 65.39 -17.16
N GLN A 143 -10.33 65.16 -17.96
CA GLN A 143 -9.55 66.22 -18.58
C GLN A 143 -10.20 66.54 -19.94
N PRO A 144 -10.69 67.79 -20.15
CA PRO A 144 -11.31 68.21 -21.42
C PRO A 144 -10.31 68.32 -22.57
#